data_AF-A0A380C6K3-F1
#
_entry.id   AF-A0A380C6K3-F1
#
_cell.length_a   1.000
_cell.length_b   1.000
_cell.length_c   1.000
_cell.angle_alpha   90.00
_cell.angle_beta   90.00
_cell.angle_gamma   90.00
#
_symmetry.space_group_name_H-M   'P 1'
#
loop_
_entity.id
_entity.type
_entity.pdbx_description
1 polymer ?
#
loop_
_entity_poly.entity_id
_entity_poly.type
_entity_poly.pdbx_seq_one_letter_code
_entity_poly.pdbx_strand_id
1 'polypeptide(L)'
;MSNLIRIIISCLLLVGTVVLFWFGQWGWGVLGILITILAWVTVFFNENMLLAQWFMRKEKMEKAEQWLSRITNYEKQLIPAQHGYYNMLIGLIESRRAPLQSEKFFKKALSLGLHMDHNVALAKLSLAGIAMAKRNKREAEKYLQEAKKADKNKLLTEQIKMMKDQMGMMDRQQIRYSR
;
A
#
# COMPACT_ATOMS: atom_id res chain seq x y z
N MET A 1 8.08 10.80 -13.61
CA MET A 1 9.42 11.41 -13.67
C MET A 1 10.43 10.44 -13.08
N SER A 2 11.63 10.34 -13.66
CA SER A 2 12.70 9.48 -13.14
C SER A 2 13.15 9.97 -11.76
N ASN A 3 13.47 9.05 -10.84
CA ASN A 3 13.95 9.35 -9.49
C ASN A 3 15.16 10.31 -9.52
N LEU A 4 16.00 10.21 -10.56
CA LEU A 4 17.15 11.11 -10.79
C LEU A 4 16.73 12.57 -10.98
N ILE A 5 15.69 12.84 -11.76
CA ILE A 5 15.22 14.21 -12.00
C ILE A 5 14.67 14.80 -10.70
N ARG A 6 13.97 13.99 -9.89
CA ARG A 6 13.45 14.42 -8.59
C ARG A 6 14.56 14.76 -7.60
N ILE A 7 15.64 13.97 -7.59
CA ILE A 7 16.84 14.24 -6.77
C ILE A 7 17.53 15.52 -7.23
N ILE A 8 17.70 15.73 -8.54
CA ILE A 8 18.33 16.93 -9.10
C ILE A 8 17.54 18.19 -8.72
N ILE A 9 16.21 18.17 -8.86
CA ILE A 9 15.32 19.29 -8.49
C ILE A 9 15.40 19.57 -6.99
N SER A 10 15.39 18.52 -6.16
CA SER A 10 15.47 18.67 -4.70
C SER A 10 16.82 19.23 -4.25
N CYS A 11 17.90 18.86 -4.93
CA CYS A 11 19.24 19.39 -4.69
C CYS A 11 19.33 20.87 -5.09
N LEU A 12 18.75 21.24 -6.23
CA LEU A 12 18.63 22.64 -6.68
C LEU A 12 17.83 23.51 -5.71
N LEU A 13 16.73 22.99 -5.16
CA LEU A 13 15.94 23.67 -4.13
C LEU A 13 16.72 23.87 -2.82
N LEU A 14 17.53 22.88 -2.44
CA LEU A 14 18.43 22.97 -1.28
C LEU A 14 19.49 24.06 -1.48
N VAL A 15 20.08 24.15 -2.66
CA VAL A 15 21.03 25.22 -3.00
C VAL A 15 20.33 26.58 -3.00
N GLY A 16 19.14 26.68 -3.60
CA GLY A 16 18.35 27.92 -3.63
C GLY A 16 17.98 28.41 -2.23
N THR A 17 17.63 27.51 -1.32
CA THR A 17 17.33 27.85 0.08
C THR A 17 18.55 28.35 0.84
N VAL A 18 19.72 27.72 0.67
CA VAL A 18 20.98 28.18 1.28
C VAL A 18 21.35 29.60 0.77
N VAL A 19 21.15 29.88 -0.52
CA VAL A 19 21.37 31.21 -1.09
C VAL A 19 20.41 32.26 -0.51
N LEU A 20 19.13 31.91 -0.30
CA LEU A 20 18.14 32.77 0.35
C LEU A 20 18.54 33.15 1.78
N PHE A 21 19.16 32.23 2.52
CA PHE A 21 19.74 32.53 3.84
C PHE A 21 20.98 33.43 3.74
N TRP A 22 21.81 33.26 2.70
CA TRP A 22 22.99 34.11 2.47
C TRP A 22 22.61 35.58 2.20
N PHE A 23 21.51 35.82 1.48
CA PHE A 23 20.99 37.18 1.23
C PHE A 23 20.18 37.78 2.39
N GLY A 24 20.12 37.11 3.55
CA GLY A 24 19.46 37.63 4.76
C GLY A 24 17.93 37.64 4.70
N GLN A 25 17.31 36.90 3.78
CA GLN A 25 15.85 36.81 3.62
C GLN A 25 15.27 35.70 4.51
N TRP A 26 15.38 35.85 5.83
CA TRP A 26 15.02 34.82 6.82
C TRP A 26 13.57 34.31 6.70
N GLY A 27 12.61 35.20 6.41
CA GLY A 27 11.20 34.81 6.22
C GLY A 27 10.97 33.90 5.01
N TRP A 28 11.61 34.22 3.88
CA TRP A 28 11.56 33.40 2.67
C TRP A 28 12.43 32.14 2.78
N GLY A 29 13.51 32.18 3.57
CA GLY A 29 14.36 31.02 3.87
C GLY A 29 13.61 29.93 4.64
N VAL A 30 12.81 30.29 5.64
CA VAL A 30 11.98 29.32 6.39
C VAL A 30 10.90 28.69 5.49
N LEU A 31 10.21 29.50 4.67
CA LEU A 31 9.28 28.97 3.66
C LEU A 31 9.98 28.05 2.66
N GLY A 32 11.20 28.42 2.24
CA GLY A 32 12.04 27.62 1.36
C GLY A 32 12.41 26.25 1.96
N ILE A 33 12.75 26.20 3.25
CA ILE A 33 12.99 24.93 3.96
C ILE A 33 11.72 24.06 3.94
N LEU A 34 10.56 24.64 4.23
CA LEU A 34 9.27 23.94 4.17
C LEU A 34 8.99 23.35 2.78
N ILE A 35 9.24 24.12 1.72
CA ILE A 35 9.07 23.69 0.33
C ILE A 35 10.08 22.59 -0.03
N THR A 36 11.31 22.68 0.47
CA THR A 36 12.36 21.70 0.19
C THR A 36 12.11 20.38 0.92
N ILE A 37 11.59 20.43 2.15
CA ILE A 37 11.10 19.26 2.88
C ILE A 37 9.94 18.61 2.13
N LEU A 38 8.97 19.41 1.65
CA LEU A 38 7.85 18.91 0.85
C LEU A 38 8.33 18.24 -0.45
N ALA A 39 9.29 18.85 -1.16
CA ALA A 39 9.89 18.29 -2.36
C ALA A 39 10.64 16.98 -2.07
N TRP A 40 11.35 16.89 -0.94
CA TRP A 40 11.99 15.66 -0.51
C TRP A 40 10.96 14.56 -0.22
N VAL A 41 9.83 14.88 0.42
CA VAL A 41 8.77 13.90 0.67
C VAL A 41 8.18 13.35 -0.63
N THR A 42 8.05 14.15 -1.69
CA THR A 42 7.56 13.68 -3.00
C THR A 42 8.61 12.89 -3.80
N VAL A 43 9.90 13.01 -3.45
CA VAL A 43 10.95 12.09 -3.91
C VAL A 43 10.82 10.74 -3.19
N PHE A 44 10.57 10.75 -1.88
CA PHE A 44 10.46 9.53 -1.06
C PHE A 44 9.13 8.80 -1.20
N PHE A 45 8.05 9.47 -1.58
CA PHE A 45 6.74 8.89 -1.79
C PHE A 45 6.17 9.32 -3.13
N ASN A 46 5.89 8.35 -4.01
CA ASN A 46 5.33 8.65 -5.32
C ASN A 46 3.87 9.13 -5.17
N GLU A 47 3.59 10.38 -5.56
CA GLU A 47 2.28 11.04 -5.43
C GLU A 47 1.13 10.20 -6.04
N ASN A 48 1.39 9.50 -7.14
CA ASN A 48 0.41 8.63 -7.79
C ASN A 48 -0.07 7.52 -6.86
N MET A 49 0.80 6.95 -6.03
CA MET A 49 0.43 5.90 -5.07
C MET A 49 -0.36 6.47 -3.89
N LEU A 50 0.01 7.67 -3.41
CA LEU A 50 -0.70 8.37 -2.35
C LEU A 50 -2.11 8.76 -2.79
N LEU A 51 -2.25 9.30 -3.99
CA LEU A 51 -3.54 9.64 -4.58
C LEU A 51 -4.38 8.41 -4.81
N ALA A 52 -3.80 7.32 -5.35
CA ALA A 52 -4.51 6.07 -5.50
C ALA A 52 -5.04 5.54 -4.16
N GLN A 53 -4.22 5.57 -3.10
CA GLN A 53 -4.64 5.19 -1.75
C GLN A 53 -5.78 6.08 -1.23
N TRP A 54 -5.70 7.40 -1.46
CA TRP A 54 -6.77 8.32 -1.07
C TRP A 54 -8.08 8.03 -1.80
N PHE A 55 -8.03 7.77 -3.12
CA PHE A 55 -9.22 7.38 -3.88
C PHE A 55 -9.77 6.02 -3.45
N MET A 56 -8.91 5.05 -3.12
CA MET A 56 -9.33 3.75 -2.57
C MET A 56 -10.07 3.90 -1.24
N ARG A 57 -9.60 4.77 -0.34
CA ARG A 57 -10.29 5.08 0.92
C ARG A 57 -11.65 5.75 0.72
N LYS A 58 -11.85 6.43 -0.41
CA LYS A 58 -13.14 7.02 -0.82
C LYS A 58 -13.98 6.06 -1.67
N GLU A 59 -13.60 4.79 -1.74
CA GLU A 59 -14.24 3.74 -2.55
C GLU A 59 -14.24 3.98 -4.07
N LYS A 60 -13.48 4.97 -4.56
CA LYS A 60 -13.38 5.34 -5.98
C LYS A 60 -12.26 4.57 -6.69
N MET A 61 -12.53 3.31 -6.97
CA MET A 61 -11.52 2.35 -7.45
C MET A 61 -11.07 2.61 -8.89
N GLU A 62 -11.98 3.05 -9.76
CA GLU A 62 -11.66 3.42 -11.15
C GLU A 62 -10.66 4.58 -11.20
N LYS A 63 -10.85 5.60 -10.36
CA LYS A 63 -9.91 6.71 -10.25
C LYS A 63 -8.59 6.24 -9.66
N ALA A 64 -8.62 5.39 -8.64
CA ALA A 64 -7.40 4.82 -8.08
C ALA A 64 -6.59 4.05 -9.12
N GLU A 65 -7.26 3.26 -9.97
CA GLU A 65 -6.64 2.54 -11.08
C GLU A 65 -6.06 3.51 -12.11
N GLN A 66 -6.79 4.55 -12.50
CA GLN A 66 -6.27 5.59 -13.41
C GLN A 66 -5.01 6.28 -12.88
N TRP A 67 -4.90 6.46 -11.56
CA TRP A 67 -3.70 7.03 -10.95
C TRP A 67 -2.55 6.03 -10.86
N LEU A 68 -2.84 4.75 -10.60
CA LEU A 68 -1.83 3.69 -10.62
C LEU A 68 -1.35 3.36 -12.03
N SER A 69 -2.22 3.41 -13.05
CA SER A 69 -1.86 3.14 -14.45
C SER A 69 -0.92 4.20 -15.04
N ARG A 70 -0.88 5.40 -14.46
CA ARG A 70 0.15 6.41 -14.78
C ARG A 70 1.57 5.95 -14.43
N ILE A 71 1.70 4.95 -13.54
CA ILE A 71 2.98 4.30 -13.23
C ILE A 71 3.24 3.23 -14.29
N THR A 72 3.69 3.68 -15.47
CA THR A 72 3.96 2.80 -16.61
C THR A 72 5.13 1.84 -16.38
N ASN A 73 6.11 2.21 -15.56
CA ASN A 73 7.23 1.33 -15.20
C ASN A 73 7.61 1.55 -13.73
N TYR A 74 7.13 0.67 -12.85
CA TYR A 74 7.38 0.80 -11.42
C TYR A 74 8.85 0.53 -11.05
N GLU A 75 9.60 -0.24 -11.83
CA GLU A 75 11.02 -0.52 -11.54
C GLU A 75 11.91 0.70 -11.73
N LYS A 76 11.60 1.55 -12.73
CA LYS A 76 12.34 2.80 -12.99
C LYS A 76 11.81 4.01 -12.21
N GLN A 77 10.54 3.99 -11.83
CA GLN A 77 9.87 5.14 -11.21
C GLN A 77 9.70 5.02 -9.69
N LEU A 78 9.82 3.81 -9.14
CA LEU A 78 9.69 3.56 -7.70
C LEU A 78 10.97 2.96 -7.17
N ILE A 79 11.29 3.30 -5.92
CA ILE A 79 12.37 2.66 -5.16
C ILE A 79 11.99 1.18 -4.96
N PRO A 80 12.93 0.22 -4.96
CA PRO A 80 12.63 -1.20 -4.73
C PRO A 80 11.73 -1.45 -3.50
N ALA A 81 11.95 -0.67 -2.45
CA ALA A 81 11.13 -0.58 -1.24
C ALA A 81 9.61 -0.41 -1.48
N GLN A 82 9.24 0.33 -2.53
CA GLN A 82 7.86 0.67 -2.85
C GLN A 82 7.23 -0.32 -3.84
N HIS A 83 8.02 -1.23 -4.43
CA HIS A 83 7.49 -2.21 -5.40
C HIS A 83 6.48 -3.14 -4.73
N GLY A 84 6.78 -3.60 -3.51
CA GLY A 84 5.83 -4.39 -2.72
C GLY A 84 4.52 -3.63 -2.47
N TYR A 85 4.62 -2.36 -2.07
CA TYR A 85 3.45 -1.53 -1.81
C TYR A 85 2.60 -1.29 -3.08
N TYR A 86 3.23 -1.05 -4.23
CA TYR A 86 2.54 -0.91 -5.52
C TYR A 86 1.73 -2.15 -5.90
N ASN A 87 2.34 -3.34 -5.78
CA ASN A 87 1.65 -4.61 -6.08
C ASN A 87 0.49 -4.85 -5.10
N MET A 88 0.62 -4.43 -3.83
CA MET A 88 -0.47 -4.52 -2.87
C MET A 88 -1.66 -3.64 -3.27
N LEU A 89 -1.41 -2.40 -3.71
CA LEU A 89 -2.47 -1.48 -4.15
C LEU A 89 -3.20 -2.02 -5.40
N ILE A 90 -2.46 -2.56 -6.37
CA ILE A 90 -3.07 -3.25 -7.52
C ILE A 90 -3.92 -4.43 -7.07
N GLY A 91 -3.38 -5.26 -6.16
CA GLY A 91 -4.11 -6.38 -5.58
C GLY A 91 -5.44 -5.96 -4.96
N LEU A 92 -5.48 -4.84 -4.24
CA LEU A 92 -6.71 -4.31 -3.64
C LEU A 92 -7.74 -3.89 -4.70
N ILE A 93 -7.31 -3.25 -5.79
CA ILE A 93 -8.21 -2.86 -6.89
C ILE A 93 -8.76 -4.09 -7.61
N GLU A 94 -7.86 -5.01 -7.98
CA GLU A 94 -8.21 -6.25 -8.66
C GLU A 94 -9.10 -7.15 -7.80
N SER A 95 -8.95 -7.11 -6.47
CA SER A 95 -9.75 -7.93 -5.56
C SER A 95 -11.26 -7.65 -5.66
N ARG A 96 -11.63 -6.42 -6.06
CA ARG A 96 -13.04 -6.03 -6.26
C ARG A 96 -13.61 -6.55 -7.58
N ARG A 97 -12.78 -6.76 -8.60
CA ARG A 97 -13.21 -7.27 -9.92
C ARG A 97 -13.10 -8.79 -9.97
N ALA A 98 -11.92 -9.29 -9.67
CA ALA A 98 -11.54 -10.68 -9.77
C ALA A 98 -10.70 -11.08 -8.53
N PRO A 99 -11.33 -11.43 -7.40
CA PRO A 99 -10.64 -11.78 -6.16
C PRO A 99 -9.60 -12.90 -6.36
N LEU A 100 -9.90 -13.88 -7.21
CA LEU A 100 -8.97 -14.97 -7.52
C LEU A 100 -7.72 -14.50 -8.26
N GLN A 101 -7.85 -13.52 -9.15
CA GLN A 101 -6.70 -12.97 -9.87
C GLN A 101 -5.85 -12.06 -8.99
N SER A 102 -6.45 -11.44 -7.96
CA SER A 102 -5.74 -10.55 -7.05
C SER A 102 -4.67 -11.24 -6.20
N GLU A 103 -4.79 -12.56 -6.01
CA GLU A 103 -3.85 -13.37 -5.21
C GLU A 103 -2.40 -13.24 -5.70
N LYS A 104 -2.18 -13.26 -7.02
CA LYS A 104 -0.84 -13.16 -7.61
C LYS A 104 -0.16 -11.85 -7.23
N PHE A 105 -0.93 -10.77 -7.13
CA PHE A 105 -0.43 -9.44 -6.78
C PHE A 105 -0.10 -9.36 -5.29
N PHE A 106 -0.91 -9.92 -4.41
CA PHE A 106 -0.59 -9.97 -2.97
C PHE A 106 0.61 -10.86 -2.67
N LYS A 107 0.72 -12.03 -3.32
CA LYS A 107 1.91 -12.89 -3.21
C LYS A 107 3.16 -12.17 -3.71
N LYS A 108 3.07 -11.48 -4.86
CA LYS A 108 4.17 -10.67 -5.41
C LYS A 108 4.53 -9.49 -4.49
N ALA A 109 3.53 -8.86 -3.86
CA ALA A 109 3.76 -7.79 -2.89
C ALA A 109 4.57 -8.28 -1.68
N LEU A 110 4.23 -9.46 -1.15
CA LEU A 110 4.93 -10.08 -0.04
C LEU A 110 6.34 -10.55 -0.44
N SER A 111 6.52 -11.09 -1.65
CA SER A 111 7.84 -11.54 -2.13
C SER A 111 8.80 -10.38 -2.37
N LEU A 112 8.29 -9.23 -2.84
CA LEU A 112 9.08 -8.02 -3.05
C LEU A 112 9.45 -7.31 -1.74
N GLY A 113 8.85 -7.72 -0.62
CA GLY A 113 9.04 -7.10 0.68
C GLY A 113 8.18 -5.86 0.86
N LEU A 114 7.48 -5.81 2.00
CA LEU A 114 6.72 -4.64 2.45
C LEU A 114 7.41 -4.10 3.70
N HIS A 115 7.87 -2.85 3.65
CA HIS A 115 8.58 -2.23 4.77
C HIS A 115 7.70 -2.03 6.01
N MET A 116 6.39 -1.88 5.81
CA MET A 116 5.46 -1.61 6.90
C MET A 116 4.75 -2.91 7.31
N ASP A 117 4.89 -3.29 8.58
CA ASP A 117 4.23 -4.45 9.17
C ASP A 117 2.70 -4.43 8.97
N HIS A 118 2.10 -3.23 9.03
CA HIS A 118 0.67 -3.05 8.74
C HIS A 118 0.31 -3.43 7.30
N ASN A 119 1.14 -3.09 6.30
CA ASN A 119 0.89 -3.46 4.91
C ASN A 119 1.07 -4.97 4.71
N VAL A 120 2.02 -5.60 5.42
CA VAL A 120 2.17 -7.06 5.45
C VAL A 120 0.90 -7.70 6.01
N ALA A 121 0.40 -7.18 7.13
CA ALA A 121 -0.82 -7.66 7.75
C ALA A 121 -2.03 -7.53 6.82
N LEU A 122 -2.17 -6.39 6.13
CA LEU A 122 -3.23 -6.15 5.17
C LEU A 122 -3.15 -7.09 3.96
N ALA A 123 -1.96 -7.29 3.39
CA ALA A 123 -1.78 -8.21 2.25
C ALA A 123 -2.13 -9.66 2.64
N LYS A 124 -1.73 -10.10 3.83
CA LYS A 124 -2.06 -11.43 4.37
C LYS A 124 -3.54 -11.58 4.70
N LEU A 125 -4.16 -10.53 5.24
CA LEU A 125 -5.59 -10.48 5.48
C LEU A 125 -6.37 -10.63 4.17
N SER A 126 -5.98 -9.90 3.12
CA SER A 126 -6.59 -10.05 1.79
C SER A 126 -6.41 -11.46 1.22
N LEU A 127 -5.24 -12.08 1.38
CA LEU A 127 -5.00 -13.47 0.98
C LEU A 127 -5.91 -14.45 1.76
N ALA A 128 -6.13 -14.22 3.06
CA ALA A 128 -7.10 -15.01 3.83
C ALA A 128 -8.52 -14.88 3.25
N GLY A 129 -8.95 -13.66 2.89
CA GLY A 129 -10.25 -13.43 2.23
C GLY A 129 -10.37 -14.13 0.87
N ILE A 130 -9.30 -14.18 0.08
CA ILE A 130 -9.30 -14.91 -1.20
C ILE A 130 -9.34 -16.42 -0.96
N ALA A 131 -8.58 -16.95 0.01
CA ALA A 131 -8.62 -18.36 0.38
C ALA A 131 -10.02 -18.78 0.87
N MET A 132 -10.71 -17.90 1.58
CA MET A 132 -12.11 -18.07 1.97
C MET A 132 -13.04 -18.15 0.77
N ALA A 133 -12.88 -17.26 -0.21
CA ALA A 133 -13.65 -17.31 -1.46
C ALA A 133 -13.40 -18.61 -2.25
N LYS A 134 -12.20 -19.20 -2.14
CA LYS A 134 -11.85 -20.51 -2.70
C LYS A 134 -12.34 -21.70 -1.87
N ARG A 135 -13.04 -21.47 -0.75
CA ARG A 135 -13.41 -22.50 0.25
C ARG A 135 -12.20 -23.25 0.83
N ASN A 136 -10.99 -22.66 0.78
CA ASN A 136 -9.79 -23.23 1.36
C ASN A 136 -9.56 -22.69 2.78
N LYS A 137 -10.30 -23.26 3.74
CA LYS A 137 -10.26 -22.81 5.15
C LYS A 137 -8.88 -22.96 5.79
N ARG A 138 -8.18 -24.08 5.54
CA ARG A 138 -6.86 -24.35 6.13
C ARG A 138 -5.85 -23.28 5.76
N GLU A 139 -5.87 -22.84 4.50
CA GLU A 139 -5.00 -21.77 4.03
C GLU A 139 -5.44 -20.40 4.55
N ALA A 140 -6.76 -20.14 4.62
CA ALA A 140 -7.30 -18.92 5.19
C ALA A 140 -6.91 -18.73 6.67
N GLU A 141 -7.00 -19.78 7.50
CA GLU A 141 -6.59 -19.73 8.90
C GLU A 141 -5.10 -19.45 9.06
N LYS A 142 -4.26 -20.06 8.21
CA LYS A 142 -2.82 -19.80 8.19
C LYS A 142 -2.53 -18.32 7.91
N TYR A 143 -3.10 -17.77 6.83
CA TYR A 143 -2.90 -16.37 6.50
C TYR A 143 -3.45 -15.42 7.58
N LEU A 144 -4.58 -15.76 8.21
CA LEU A 144 -5.17 -14.94 9.25
C LEU A 144 -4.32 -14.91 10.53
N GLN A 145 -3.70 -16.04 10.91
CA GLN A 145 -2.74 -16.08 12.01
C GLN A 145 -1.50 -15.24 11.69
N GLU A 146 -0.97 -15.35 10.48
CA GLU A 146 0.18 -14.56 10.05
C GLU A 146 -0.14 -13.06 9.95
N ALA A 147 -1.35 -12.69 9.51
CA ALA A 147 -1.83 -11.32 9.50
C ALA A 147 -1.91 -10.75 10.92
N LYS A 148 -2.43 -11.53 11.87
CA LYS A 148 -2.47 -11.14 13.29
C LYS A 148 -1.08 -10.94 13.90
N LYS A 149 -0.10 -11.76 13.52
CA LYS A 149 1.30 -11.59 13.95
C LYS A 149 1.94 -10.32 13.36
N ALA A 150 1.57 -9.96 12.14
CA ALA A 150 2.07 -8.76 11.47
C ALA A 150 1.36 -7.47 11.94
N ASP A 151 0.12 -7.54 12.47
CA ASP A 151 -0.62 -6.37 12.95
C ASP A 151 -0.14 -5.86 14.33
N LYS A 152 1.10 -5.35 14.40
CA LYS A 152 1.70 -4.83 15.65
C LYS A 152 0.93 -3.65 16.24
N ASN A 153 0.34 -2.83 15.38
CA ASN A 153 -0.37 -1.61 15.77
C ASN A 153 -1.88 -1.83 16.04
N LYS A 154 -2.35 -3.08 15.97
CA LYS A 154 -3.76 -3.47 16.18
C LYS A 154 -4.77 -2.73 15.29
N LEU A 155 -4.34 -2.24 14.13
CA LEU A 155 -5.18 -1.45 13.23
C LEU A 155 -6.17 -2.31 12.44
N LEU A 156 -5.88 -3.61 12.30
CA LEU A 156 -6.70 -4.56 11.56
C LEU A 156 -7.42 -5.54 12.50
N THR A 157 -7.37 -5.31 13.81
CA THR A 157 -7.89 -6.25 14.81
C THR A 157 -9.38 -6.53 14.61
N GLU A 158 -10.18 -5.51 14.32
CA GLU A 158 -11.60 -5.68 14.01
C GLU A 158 -11.82 -6.49 12.73
N GLN A 159 -11.06 -6.23 11.69
CA GLN A 159 -11.18 -6.92 10.40
C GLN A 159 -10.76 -8.39 10.50
N ILE A 160 -9.68 -8.67 11.23
CA ILE A 160 -9.23 -10.02 11.57
C ILE A 160 -10.32 -10.77 12.34
N LYS A 161 -10.95 -10.11 13.32
CA LYS A 161 -12.04 -10.70 14.11
C LYS A 161 -13.26 -11.01 13.22
N MET A 162 -13.72 -10.04 12.43
CA MET A 162 -14.85 -10.24 11.51
C MET A 162 -14.62 -11.41 10.56
N MET A 163 -13.42 -11.52 9.98
CA MET A 163 -13.12 -12.63 9.08
C MET A 163 -13.00 -13.98 9.83
N LYS A 164 -12.51 -13.97 11.06
CA LYS A 164 -12.53 -15.15 11.94
C LYS A 164 -13.97 -15.61 12.24
N ASP A 165 -14.86 -14.67 12.50
CA ASP A 165 -16.27 -14.98 12.77
C ASP A 165 -16.94 -15.55 11.50
N GLN A 166 -16.66 -15.00 10.33
CA GLN A 166 -17.13 -15.54 9.04
C GLN A 166 -16.63 -16.97 8.78
N MET A 167 -15.37 -17.29 9.13
CA MET A 167 -14.85 -18.66 9.08
C MET A 167 -15.66 -19.62 9.96
N GLY A 168 -15.97 -19.22 11.20
CA GLY A 168 -16.76 -20.04 12.11
C GLY A 168 -18.20 -20.27 11.63
N MET A 169 -18.79 -19.32 10.90
CA MET A 169 -20.12 -19.50 10.30
C MET A 169 -20.10 -20.52 9.15
N MET A 170 -19.05 -20.52 8.33
CA MET A 170 -18.88 -21.50 7.25
C MET A 170 -18.80 -22.94 7.79
N ASP A 171 -18.15 -23.14 8.94
CA ASP A 171 -18.08 -24.46 9.60
C ASP A 171 -19.47 -24.97 9.99
N ARG A 172 -20.28 -24.10 10.60
CA ARG A 172 -21.64 -24.46 11.03
C ARG A 172 -22.55 -24.79 9.85
N GLN A 173 -22.37 -24.11 8.73
CA GLN A 173 -23.10 -24.42 7.49
C GLN A 173 -22.69 -25.77 6.92
N GLN A 174 -21.38 -26.07 6.81
CA GLN A 174 -20.91 -27.37 6.31
C GLN A 174 -21.42 -28.55 7.14
N ILE A 175 -21.42 -28.43 8.47
CA ILE A 175 -21.93 -29.46 9.38
C ILE A 175 -23.44 -29.70 9.19
N ARG A 176 -24.20 -28.66 8.83
CA ARG A 176 -25.66 -28.74 8.62
C ARG A 176 -26.04 -29.43 7.31
N TYR A 177 -25.17 -29.40 6.29
CA TYR A 177 -25.38 -30.08 5.01
C TYR A 177 -24.78 -31.49 4.96
N SER A 178 -23.95 -31.88 5.93
CA SER A 178 -23.36 -33.23 6.01
C SER A 178 -24.06 -34.17 7.01
N ARG A 179 -25.22 -33.78 7.53
CA ARG A 179 -26.14 -34.61 8.31
C ARG A 179 -27.39 -34.89 7.49
#